data_AF-A0AAV8ZJ60-F1
#
_entry.id   AF-A0AAV8ZJ60-F1
#
_cell.length_a   1.000
_cell.length_b   1.000
_cell.length_c   1.000
_cell.angle_alpha   90.00
_cell.angle_beta   90.00
_cell.angle_gamma   90.00
#
_symmetry.space_group_name_H-M   'P 1'
#
loop_
_entity.id
_entity.type
_entity.pdbx_description
1 polymer ?
#
loop_
_entity_poly.entity_id
_entity_poly.type
_entity_poly.pdbx_seq_one_letter_code
_entity_poly.pdbx_strand_id
1 'polypeptide(L)'
;MPRKMQVNRLEKEELTYELTVRGIATGNVEEMRRRLSQAIQLEKDGDSLKYPAYPYTFDQDYEEIKKKLDNLTDLVELFDNAKGSNEALKLETKFSHTLGRLENMMCDDDGNKQIRKSELWALLLSLMDTFNQKIEIYEKRKVHVAVPSALSFVEGQVGASTFQRGLVQASRSSSVGDVNSPHASGNIPGHDGGSSKTIPPHKWNIQRLWGQESRDVNKCFPRASRGT
;
A
#
# COMPACT_ATOMS: atom_id res chain seq x y z
N MET A 1 9.49 4.23 12.17
CA MET A 1 8.40 4.08 11.18
C MET A 1 7.55 2.89 11.61
N PRO A 2 6.20 2.98 11.61
CA PRO A 2 5.36 1.83 11.92
C PRO A 2 5.64 0.72 10.90
N ARG A 3 5.99 -0.48 11.38
CA ARG A 3 6.29 -1.65 10.55
C ARG A 3 5.03 -2.06 9.79
N LYS A 4 4.90 -1.65 8.53
CA LYS A 4 3.80 -2.08 7.67
C LYS A 4 4.16 -3.40 6.99
N MET A 5 4.21 -4.47 7.77
CA MET A 5 4.48 -5.81 7.26
C MET A 5 3.25 -6.34 6.51
N GLN A 6 3.40 -6.69 5.22
CA GLN A 6 2.33 -7.28 4.43
C GLN A 6 2.35 -8.81 4.56
N VAL A 7 1.51 -9.34 5.46
CA VAL A 7 1.45 -10.77 5.81
C VAL A 7 1.32 -11.70 4.59
N ASN A 8 0.58 -11.26 3.56
CA ASN A 8 0.37 -12.06 2.34
C ASN A 8 1.62 -12.23 1.46
N ARG A 9 2.67 -11.42 1.68
CA ARG A 9 3.92 -11.48 0.93
C ARG A 9 5.03 -12.25 1.65
N LEU A 10 4.79 -12.67 2.89
CA LEU A 10 5.72 -13.49 3.64
C LEU A 10 5.75 -14.93 3.10
N GLU A 11 6.95 -15.49 3.09
CA GLU A 11 7.19 -16.89 2.80
C GLU A 11 6.82 -17.79 3.99
N LYS A 12 6.70 -19.09 3.73
CA LYS A 12 6.31 -20.07 4.76
C LYS A 12 7.24 -20.04 5.97
N GLU A 13 8.55 -19.93 5.74
CA GLU A 13 9.56 -19.87 6.80
C GLU A 13 9.40 -18.61 7.66
N GLU A 14 9.17 -17.45 7.02
CA GLU A 14 8.98 -16.16 7.67
C GLU A 14 7.69 -16.15 8.51
N LEU A 15 6.59 -16.71 7.96
CA LEU A 15 5.35 -16.92 8.70
C LEU A 15 5.53 -17.84 9.91
N THR A 16 6.29 -18.92 9.73
CA THR A 16 6.58 -19.88 10.79
C THR A 16 7.36 -19.21 11.91
N TYR A 17 8.38 -18.42 11.57
CA TYR A 17 9.15 -17.65 12.53
C TYR A 17 8.25 -16.69 13.34
N GLU A 18 7.48 -15.83 12.68
CA GLU A 18 6.64 -14.81 13.34
C GLU A 18 5.57 -15.41 14.26
N LEU A 19 4.99 -16.56 13.89
CA LEU A 19 4.02 -17.27 14.72
C LEU A 19 4.69 -17.97 15.92
N THR A 20 5.88 -18.53 15.71
CA THR A 20 6.62 -19.25 16.77
C THR A 20 7.09 -18.28 17.85
N VAL A 21 7.59 -17.11 17.47
CA VAL A 21 7.94 -16.04 18.43
C VAL A 21 6.73 -15.58 19.25
N ARG A 22 5.52 -15.66 18.66
CA ARG A 22 4.27 -15.31 19.34
C ARG A 22 3.63 -16.46 20.11
N GLY A 23 4.19 -17.67 20.05
CA GLY A 23 3.61 -18.86 20.67
C GLY A 23 2.30 -19.31 20.02
N ILE A 24 2.08 -18.98 18.75
CA ILE A 24 0.90 -19.38 17.99
C ILE A 24 1.23 -20.65 17.21
N ALA A 25 0.34 -21.65 17.26
CA ALA A 25 0.52 -22.88 16.51
C ALA A 25 0.63 -22.63 15.00
N THR A 26 1.58 -23.32 14.37
CA THR A 26 1.79 -23.31 12.92
C THR A 26 0.85 -24.31 12.24
N GLY A 27 0.60 -24.13 10.94
CA GLY A 27 -0.40 -24.91 10.21
C GLY A 27 -0.29 -24.72 8.70
N ASN A 28 -1.43 -24.71 7.99
CA ASN A 28 -1.44 -24.38 6.58
C ASN A 28 -1.07 -22.90 6.35
N VAL A 29 -0.45 -22.55 5.21
CA VAL A 29 0.03 -21.19 4.91
C VAL A 29 -1.09 -20.15 5.04
N GLU A 30 -2.29 -20.47 4.57
CA GLU A 30 -3.43 -19.56 4.65
C GLU A 30 -3.90 -19.35 6.09
N GLU A 31 -3.90 -20.41 6.90
CA GLU A 31 -4.21 -20.30 8.33
C GLU A 31 -3.15 -19.50 9.07
N MET A 32 -1.87 -19.70 8.72
CA MET A 32 -0.76 -18.95 9.29
C MET A 32 -0.89 -17.45 9.00
N ARG A 33 -1.21 -17.07 7.76
CA ARG A 33 -1.47 -15.68 7.38
C ARG A 33 -2.65 -15.08 8.14
N ARG A 34 -3.76 -15.82 8.24
CA ARG A 34 -4.94 -15.38 8.98
C ARG A 34 -4.63 -15.15 10.46
N ARG A 35 -3.97 -16.11 11.11
CA ARG A 35 -3.58 -16.03 12.54
C ARG A 35 -2.61 -14.87 12.79
N LEU A 36 -1.60 -14.70 11.94
CA LEU A 36 -0.64 -13.60 12.09
C LEU A 36 -1.31 -12.23 11.88
N SER A 37 -2.21 -12.12 10.90
CA SER A 37 -2.95 -10.88 10.65
C SER A 37 -3.84 -10.51 11.83
N GLN A 38 -4.51 -11.49 12.44
CA GLN A 38 -5.32 -11.30 13.63
C GLN A 38 -4.46 -10.89 14.84
N ALA A 39 -3.30 -11.53 15.05
CA ALA A 39 -2.38 -11.19 16.13
C ALA A 39 -1.88 -9.74 16.00
N ILE A 40 -1.44 -9.33 14.80
CA ILE A 40 -1.01 -7.96 14.52
C ILE A 40 -2.14 -6.95 14.73
N GLN A 41 -3.39 -7.33 14.45
CA GLN A 41 -4.54 -6.46 14.70
C GLN A 41 -4.78 -6.26 16.20
N LEU A 42 -4.74 -7.34 17.00
CA LEU A 42 -4.85 -7.27 18.46
C LEU A 42 -3.74 -6.42 19.08
N GLU A 43 -2.50 -6.55 18.58
CA GLU A 43 -1.36 -5.71 18.99
C GLU A 43 -1.63 -4.21 18.74
N LYS A 44 -2.27 -3.87 17.61
CA LYS A 44 -2.62 -2.48 17.27
C LYS A 44 -3.77 -1.94 18.11
N ASP A 45 -4.72 -2.81 18.45
CA ASP A 45 -5.86 -2.46 19.30
C ASP A 45 -5.46 -2.29 20.77
N GLY A 46 -4.17 -2.54 21.09
CA GLY A 46 -3.60 -2.37 22.42
C GLY A 46 -3.87 -3.55 23.35
N ASP A 47 -4.38 -4.67 22.82
CA ASP A 47 -4.57 -5.87 23.62
C ASP A 47 -3.18 -6.50 23.89
N SER A 48 -2.88 -6.70 25.18
CA SER A 48 -1.56 -7.14 25.60
C SER A 48 -1.44 -8.65 25.42
N LEU A 49 -0.93 -9.07 24.27
CA LEU A 49 -0.52 -10.45 24.05
C LEU A 49 0.70 -10.76 24.93
N LYS A 50 0.55 -11.72 25.84
CA LYS A 50 1.69 -12.28 26.58
C LYS A 50 2.51 -13.16 25.64
N TYR A 51 3.66 -12.67 25.21
CA TYR A 51 4.58 -13.45 24.39
C TYR A 51 5.30 -14.52 25.24
N PRO A 52 5.52 -15.73 24.68
CA PRO A 52 6.37 -16.72 25.33
C PRO A 52 7.83 -16.25 25.36
N ALA A 53 8.67 -16.99 26.08
CA ALA A 53 10.11 -16.81 26.00
C ALA A 53 10.59 -16.98 24.54
N TYR A 54 11.54 -16.14 24.12
CA TYR A 54 12.06 -16.16 22.76
C TYR A 54 12.70 -17.53 22.45
N PRO A 55 12.27 -18.24 21.40
CA PRO A 55 12.59 -19.64 21.22
C PRO A 55 13.92 -19.91 20.47
N TYR A 56 14.55 -18.88 19.91
CA TYR A 56 15.76 -19.02 19.09
C TYR A 56 17.00 -18.55 19.84
N THR A 57 18.14 -19.16 19.51
CA THR A 57 19.45 -18.71 20.02
C THR A 57 20.06 -17.65 19.10
N PHE A 58 21.00 -16.86 19.64
CA PHE A 58 21.71 -15.84 18.87
C PHE A 58 22.35 -16.41 17.59
N ASP A 59 23.03 -17.56 17.68
CA ASP A 59 23.74 -18.15 16.54
C ASP A 59 22.76 -18.63 15.45
N GLN A 60 21.59 -19.16 15.84
CA GLN A 60 20.55 -19.57 14.89
C GLN A 60 19.99 -18.36 14.13
N ASP A 61 19.71 -17.26 14.82
CA ASP A 61 19.24 -16.04 14.16
C ASP A 61 20.32 -15.40 13.31
N TYR A 62 21.58 -15.42 13.75
CA TYR A 62 22.69 -14.88 12.99
C TYR A 62 22.82 -15.55 11.62
N GLU A 63 22.86 -16.89 11.57
CA GLU A 63 22.98 -17.65 10.32
C GLU A 63 21.76 -17.46 9.42
N GLU A 64 20.56 -17.49 9.99
CA GLU A 64 19.33 -17.29 9.21
C GLU A 64 19.21 -15.88 8.65
N ILE A 65 19.56 -14.84 9.42
CA ILE A 65 19.57 -13.45 8.94
C ILE A 65 20.62 -13.27 7.87
N LYS A 66 21.82 -13.82 8.04
CA LYS A 66 22.89 -13.74 7.04
C LYS A 66 22.43 -14.35 5.71
N LYS A 67 21.86 -15.56 5.75
CA LYS A 67 21.27 -16.19 4.56
C LYS A 67 20.17 -15.35 3.92
N LYS A 68 19.30 -14.71 4.73
CA LYS A 68 18.25 -13.82 4.19
C LYS A 68 18.83 -12.53 3.60
N LEU A 69 19.90 -11.98 4.15
CA LEU A 69 20.61 -10.81 3.62
C LEU A 69 21.28 -11.11 2.27
N ASP A 70 21.90 -12.27 2.11
CA ASP A 70 22.48 -12.69 0.84
C ASP A 70 21.39 -12.77 -0.24
N ASN A 71 20.28 -13.46 0.05
CA ASN A 71 19.13 -13.53 -0.86
C ASN A 71 18.53 -12.15 -1.17
N LEU A 72 18.47 -11.26 -0.19
CA LEU A 72 17.97 -9.89 -0.39
C LEU A 72 18.91 -9.08 -1.27
N THR A 73 20.22 -9.30 -1.16
CA THR A 73 21.23 -8.64 -2.00
C THR A 73 20.98 -8.95 -3.46
N ASP A 74 20.84 -10.24 -3.80
CA ASP A 74 20.54 -10.68 -5.17
C ASP A 74 19.24 -10.06 -5.71
N LEU A 75 18.19 -10.04 -4.89
CA LEU A 75 16.90 -9.46 -5.28
C LEU A 75 16.98 -7.95 -5.50
N VAL A 76 17.75 -7.23 -4.68
CA VAL A 76 17.96 -5.78 -4.84
C VAL A 76 18.83 -5.50 -6.07
N GLU A 77 19.83 -6.33 -6.35
CA GLU A 77 20.68 -6.20 -7.53
C GLU A 77 19.87 -6.36 -8.83
N LEU A 78 18.93 -7.30 -8.86
CA LEU A 78 18.05 -7.53 -10.00
C LEU A 78 16.88 -6.55 -10.09
N PHE A 79 16.61 -5.77 -9.04
CA PHE A 79 15.48 -4.86 -9.00
C PHE A 79 15.65 -3.69 -9.98
N ASP A 80 14.70 -3.56 -10.91
CA ASP A 80 14.63 -2.51 -11.93
C ASP A 80 13.21 -1.92 -12.08
N ASN A 81 12.37 -2.06 -11.04
CA ASN A 81 10.95 -1.77 -11.11
C ASN A 81 10.53 -0.49 -10.35
N ALA A 82 9.27 -0.08 -10.55
CA ALA A 82 8.69 1.06 -9.84
C ALA A 82 8.50 0.80 -8.33
N LYS A 83 8.44 1.87 -7.52
CA LYS A 83 8.15 1.81 -6.07
C LYS A 83 6.87 1.06 -5.71
N GLY A 84 5.83 1.20 -6.54
CA GLY A 84 4.54 0.52 -6.34
C GLY A 84 4.48 -0.90 -6.92
N SER A 85 5.57 -1.40 -7.48
CA SER A 85 5.59 -2.74 -8.06
C SER A 85 5.41 -3.84 -7.00
N ASN A 86 4.90 -4.98 -7.42
CA ASN A 86 4.76 -6.13 -6.53
C ASN A 86 6.11 -6.58 -5.95
N GLU A 87 7.20 -6.42 -6.70
CA GLU A 87 8.54 -6.76 -6.27
C GLU A 87 9.06 -5.79 -5.21
N ALA A 88 8.85 -4.48 -5.39
CA ALA A 88 9.21 -3.47 -4.40
C ALA A 88 8.51 -3.75 -3.06
N LEU A 89 7.20 -3.99 -3.09
CA LEU A 89 6.44 -4.33 -1.89
C LEU A 89 6.89 -5.65 -1.24
N LYS A 90 7.34 -6.62 -2.03
CA LYS A 90 7.89 -7.88 -1.53
C LYS A 90 9.22 -7.63 -0.82
N LEU A 91 10.12 -6.84 -1.42
CA LEU A 91 11.39 -6.43 -0.82
C LEU A 91 11.17 -5.64 0.48
N GLU A 92 10.30 -4.63 0.48
CA GLU A 92 9.94 -3.86 1.69
C GLU A 92 9.44 -4.76 2.83
N THR A 93 8.61 -5.76 2.49
CA THR A 93 8.10 -6.72 3.47
C THR A 93 9.24 -7.58 4.04
N LYS A 94 10.14 -8.07 3.19
CA LYS A 94 11.31 -8.86 3.62
C LYS A 94 12.30 -8.06 4.45
N PHE A 95 12.54 -6.79 4.11
CA PHE A 95 13.33 -5.88 4.94
C PHE A 95 12.70 -5.69 6.31
N SER A 96 11.38 -5.44 6.35
CA SER A 96 10.65 -5.26 7.62
C SER A 96 10.71 -6.50 8.51
N HIS A 97 10.58 -7.70 7.91
CA HIS A 97 10.71 -8.96 8.63
C HIS A 97 12.14 -9.18 9.15
N THR A 98 13.15 -8.97 8.31
CA THR A 98 14.56 -9.15 8.69
C THR A 98 14.97 -8.19 9.79
N LEU A 99 14.51 -6.93 9.71
CA LEU A 99 14.65 -5.92 10.77
C LEU A 99 13.98 -6.36 12.07
N GLY A 100 12.80 -6.97 11.99
CA GLY A 100 12.09 -7.52 13.15
C GLY A 100 12.85 -8.63 13.84
N ARG A 101 13.41 -9.53 13.06
CA ARG A 101 14.27 -10.59 13.57
C ARG A 101 15.54 -10.04 14.23
N LEU A 102 16.19 -9.08 13.58
CA LEU A 102 17.39 -8.41 14.12
C LEU A 102 17.14 -7.68 15.44
N GLU A 103 16.00 -7.00 15.60
CA GLU A 103 15.64 -6.37 16.86
C GLU A 103 15.47 -7.40 17.99
N ASN A 104 14.82 -8.54 17.70
CA ASN A 104 14.55 -9.59 18.67
C ASN A 104 15.78 -10.45 19.02
N MET A 105 16.88 -10.37 18.27
CA MET A 105 18.11 -11.08 18.61
C MET A 105 18.63 -10.67 19.98
N MET A 106 18.72 -11.65 20.89
CA MET A 106 19.27 -11.44 22.23
C MET A 106 20.79 -11.41 22.18
N CYS A 107 21.36 -10.24 22.41
CA CYS A 107 22.77 -10.10 22.74
C CYS A 107 22.84 -10.03 24.26
N ASP A 108 23.27 -11.12 24.89
CA ASP A 108 23.76 -11.05 26.26
C ASP A 108 24.90 -10.00 26.33
N ASP A 109 25.40 -9.64 27.52
CA ASP A 109 26.51 -8.68 27.71
C ASP A 109 27.87 -9.11 27.07
N ASP A 110 27.84 -10.08 26.16
CA ASP A 110 28.91 -10.48 25.27
C ASP A 110 29.12 -9.44 24.14
N GLY A 111 30.20 -8.67 24.28
CA GLY A 111 30.61 -7.67 23.29
C GLY A 111 30.77 -8.23 21.87
N ASN A 112 31.16 -9.50 21.70
CA ASN A 112 31.33 -10.09 20.36
C ASN A 112 29.99 -10.29 19.66
N LYS A 113 28.95 -10.74 20.39
CA LYS A 113 27.59 -10.87 19.84
C LYS A 113 27.04 -9.50 19.44
N GLN A 114 27.29 -8.48 20.26
CA GLN A 114 26.87 -7.11 19.95
C GLN A 114 27.54 -6.57 18.68
N ILE A 115 28.85 -6.80 18.50
CA ILE A 115 29.57 -6.42 17.29
C ILE A 115 28.97 -7.11 16.06
N ARG A 116 28.79 -8.44 16.10
CA ARG A 116 28.17 -9.20 15.00
C ARG A 116 26.76 -8.72 14.67
N LYS A 117 25.94 -8.42 15.68
CA LYS A 117 24.61 -7.83 15.48
C LYS A 117 24.71 -6.46 14.79
N SER A 118 25.67 -5.62 15.19
CA SER A 118 25.88 -4.30 14.58
C SER A 118 26.34 -4.37 13.12
N GLU A 119 27.14 -5.38 12.76
CA GLU A 119 27.54 -5.66 11.37
C GLU A 119 26.31 -6.02 10.51
N LEU A 120 25.45 -6.92 11.01
CA LEU A 120 24.21 -7.28 10.32
C LEU A 120 23.26 -6.08 10.16
N TRP A 121 23.19 -5.21 11.18
CA TRP A 121 22.45 -3.94 11.10
C TRP A 121 23.00 -3.03 9.99
N ALA A 122 24.32 -2.84 9.95
CA ALA A 122 24.96 -2.00 8.95
C ALA A 122 24.72 -2.51 7.52
N LEU A 123 24.84 -3.83 7.33
CA LEU A 123 24.56 -4.48 6.05
C LEU A 123 23.10 -4.29 5.61
N LEU A 124 22.15 -4.55 6.51
CA LEU A 124 20.72 -4.37 6.23
C LEU A 124 20.40 -2.92 5.85
N LEU A 125 20.92 -1.94 6.60
CA LEU A 125 20.68 -0.53 6.33
C LEU A 125 21.30 -0.07 5.01
N SER A 126 22.52 -0.52 4.71
CA SER A 126 23.18 -0.25 3.41
C SER A 126 22.38 -0.81 2.23
N LEU A 127 21.81 -2.01 2.42
CA LEU A 127 21.01 -2.66 1.38
C LEU A 127 19.67 -1.95 1.17
N MET A 128 19.02 -1.51 2.25
CA MET A 128 17.81 -0.68 2.18
C MET A 128 18.08 0.66 1.49
N ASP A 129 19.22 1.30 1.76
CA ASP A 129 19.60 2.54 1.08
C ASP A 129 19.81 2.31 -0.42
N THR A 130 20.54 1.27 -0.79
CA THR A 130 20.74 0.87 -2.21
C THR A 130 19.41 0.63 -2.92
N PHE A 131 18.48 -0.05 -2.28
CA PHE A 131 17.13 -0.28 -2.80
C PHE A 131 16.36 1.04 -3.02
N ASN A 132 16.40 1.95 -2.05
CA ASN A 132 15.75 3.26 -2.17
C ASN A 132 16.36 4.11 -3.30
N GLN A 133 17.69 4.11 -3.44
CA GLN A 133 18.37 4.78 -4.55
C GLN A 133 17.93 4.23 -5.91
N LYS A 134 17.81 2.90 -6.04
CA LYS A 134 17.33 2.26 -7.27
C LYS A 134 15.90 2.66 -7.62
N ILE A 135 15.01 2.71 -6.63
CA ILE A 135 13.65 3.22 -6.82
C ILE A 135 13.68 4.66 -7.34
N GLU A 136 14.46 5.54 -6.72
CA GLU A 136 14.54 6.95 -7.11
C GLU A 136 15.10 7.11 -8.54
N ILE A 137 16.13 6.34 -8.90
CA ILE A 137 16.70 6.34 -10.25
C ILE A 137 15.65 5.89 -11.28
N TYR A 138 14.88 4.85 -10.97
CA TYR A 138 13.82 4.36 -11.86
C TYR A 138 12.74 5.42 -12.07
N GLU A 139 12.27 6.07 -11.00
CA GLU A 139 11.27 7.12 -11.07
C GLU A 139 11.75 8.33 -11.89
N LYS A 140 13.00 8.75 -11.72
CA LYS A 140 13.61 9.82 -12.53
C LYS A 140 13.68 9.48 -14.01
N ARG A 141 14.06 8.24 -14.36
CA ARG A 141 14.11 7.78 -15.77
C ARG A 141 12.73 7.82 -16.44
N LYS A 142 11.69 7.43 -15.72
CA LYS A 142 10.31 7.43 -16.24
C LYS A 142 9.82 8.84 -16.62
N VAL A 143 10.15 9.85 -15.80
CA VAL A 143 9.75 11.24 -16.06
C VAL A 143 10.40 11.79 -17.33
N HIS A 144 11.66 11.43 -17.60
CA HIS A 144 12.39 11.91 -18.79
C HIS A 144 11.88 11.35 -20.12
N VAL A 145 11.19 10.20 -20.13
CA VAL A 145 10.67 9.59 -21.38
C VAL A 145 9.30 10.16 -21.76
N ALA A 146 8.58 10.81 -20.83
CA ALA A 146 7.18 11.18 -21.01
C ALA A 146 6.92 12.54 -21.69
N VAL A 147 7.96 13.32 -22.04
CA VAL A 147 7.78 14.59 -22.75
C VAL A 147 8.58 14.57 -24.05
N PRO A 148 7.93 14.32 -25.21
CA PRO A 148 8.51 14.73 -26.47
C PRO A 148 8.69 16.25 -26.42
N SER A 149 9.92 16.71 -26.54
CA SER A 149 10.33 18.11 -26.59
C SER A 149 9.83 18.83 -27.86
N ALA A 150 8.65 18.47 -28.37
CA ALA A 150 8.05 18.94 -29.61
C ALA A 150 7.10 20.14 -29.41
N LEU A 151 6.96 20.66 -28.18
CA LEU A 151 6.11 21.82 -27.87
C LEU A 151 6.88 23.02 -27.28
N SER A 152 8.17 23.18 -27.59
CA SER A 152 8.94 24.38 -27.21
C SER A 152 9.46 25.18 -28.41
N PHE A 153 8.80 25.11 -29.57
CA PHE A 153 9.21 25.86 -30.75
C PHE A 153 8.03 26.51 -31.49
N VAL A 154 7.33 27.45 -30.85
CA VAL A 154 6.68 28.60 -31.52
C VAL A 154 6.66 29.77 -30.54
N GLU A 155 7.81 30.41 -30.32
CA GLU A 155 7.85 31.77 -29.77
C GLU A 155 8.61 32.65 -30.77
N GLY A 156 7.86 33.10 -31.76
CA GLY A 156 8.36 33.98 -32.82
C GLY A 156 7.20 34.46 -33.70
N GLN A 157 6.92 35.77 -33.60
CA GLN A 157 6.08 36.61 -34.48
C GLN A 157 4.57 36.36 -34.45
N VAL A 158 3.78 37.33 -33.95
CA VAL A 158 2.99 38.34 -34.71
C VAL A 158 2.52 39.35 -33.63
N GLY A 159 2.95 40.62 -33.63
CA GLY A 159 2.40 41.65 -34.50
C GLY A 159 1.05 42.14 -33.99
N ALA A 160 0.99 43.38 -33.50
CA ALA A 160 -0.25 44.03 -33.06
C ALA A 160 -1.30 44.04 -34.18
N SER A 161 -2.48 43.47 -33.95
CA SER A 161 -3.65 43.72 -34.78
C SER A 161 -4.91 43.81 -33.93
N THR A 162 -5.23 45.05 -33.60
CA THR A 162 -6.56 45.54 -33.25
C THR A 162 -7.49 45.32 -34.45
N PHE A 163 -8.59 44.55 -34.34
CA PHE A 163 -9.81 44.81 -35.15
C PHE A 163 -11.08 44.14 -34.57
N GLN A 164 -11.97 45.01 -34.10
CA GLN A 164 -13.45 45.04 -34.07
C GLN A 164 -14.31 43.76 -34.12
N ARG A 165 -15.15 43.60 -33.07
CA ARG A 165 -16.62 43.88 -33.00
C ARG A 165 -17.53 43.43 -34.16
N GLY A 166 -18.52 42.57 -33.84
CA GLY A 166 -19.78 42.30 -34.58
C GLY A 166 -20.27 40.87 -34.31
N LEU A 167 -21.29 40.55 -33.50
CA LEU A 167 -22.73 40.85 -33.49
C LEU A 167 -23.49 40.38 -34.76
N VAL A 168 -24.55 39.57 -34.51
CA VAL A 168 -25.64 39.13 -35.44
C VAL A 168 -25.20 37.94 -36.33
N GLN A 169 -25.88 36.80 -36.40
CA GLN A 169 -27.28 36.60 -36.79
C GLN A 169 -27.77 35.17 -36.50
N ALA A 170 -28.97 35.06 -35.95
CA ALA A 170 -29.75 33.82 -35.91
C ALA A 170 -30.44 33.58 -37.26
N SER A 171 -30.67 32.32 -37.64
CA SER A 171 -31.86 31.80 -38.36
C SER A 171 -31.68 30.30 -38.64
N ARG A 172 -32.61 29.44 -38.15
CA ARG A 172 -33.68 28.73 -38.91
C ARG A 172 -33.16 27.62 -39.84
N SER A 173 -33.82 26.51 -40.11
CA SER A 173 -35.00 25.79 -39.61
C SER A 173 -35.11 24.56 -40.54
N SER A 174 -35.58 23.43 -40.02
CA SER A 174 -36.41 22.39 -40.67
C SER A 174 -36.15 21.95 -42.12
N SER A 175 -35.95 20.64 -42.32
CA SER A 175 -36.45 19.94 -43.50
C SER A 175 -37.09 18.62 -43.10
N VAL A 176 -38.34 18.46 -43.53
CA VAL A 176 -39.24 17.31 -43.43
C VAL A 176 -39.43 16.78 -44.85
N GLY A 177 -39.43 15.47 -45.03
CA GLY A 177 -39.90 14.74 -46.22
C GLY A 177 -39.83 13.23 -45.95
N ASP A 178 -40.95 12.59 -45.59
CA ASP A 178 -41.86 11.78 -46.46
C ASP A 178 -41.16 10.58 -47.14
N VAL A 179 -41.40 9.31 -46.75
CA VAL A 179 -42.60 8.43 -46.84
C VAL A 179 -42.90 7.94 -48.27
N ASN A 180 -42.42 6.72 -48.60
CA ASN A 180 -43.22 5.55 -49.01
C ASN A 180 -42.37 4.48 -49.74
N SER A 181 -42.27 3.27 -49.17
CA SER A 181 -42.78 2.03 -49.80
C SER A 181 -42.60 0.81 -48.89
N PRO A 182 -43.54 -0.16 -48.91
CA PRO A 182 -43.62 -1.26 -47.95
C PRO A 182 -43.08 -2.58 -48.53
N HIS A 183 -42.48 -3.43 -47.70
CA HIS A 183 -42.85 -4.85 -47.54
C HIS A 183 -41.98 -5.54 -46.47
N ALA A 184 -42.69 -6.14 -45.49
CA ALA A 184 -42.37 -7.33 -44.69
C ALA A 184 -40.92 -7.54 -44.20
N SER A 185 -40.63 -7.25 -42.93
CA SER A 185 -40.71 -8.18 -41.77
C SER A 185 -39.43 -8.98 -41.52
N GLY A 186 -38.74 -8.69 -40.40
CA GLY A 186 -37.71 -9.57 -39.84
C GLY A 186 -36.56 -8.91 -39.07
N ASN A 187 -36.86 -8.16 -38.00
CA ASN A 187 -36.06 -7.87 -36.79
C ASN A 187 -34.50 -7.89 -36.81
N ILE A 188 -33.86 -6.74 -37.09
CA ILE A 188 -33.05 -5.82 -36.22
C ILE A 188 -32.44 -6.43 -34.90
N PRO A 189 -31.24 -6.01 -34.40
CA PRO A 189 -29.91 -5.86 -35.01
C PRO A 189 -28.73 -6.11 -34.02
N GLY A 190 -27.49 -5.97 -34.48
CA GLY A 190 -26.36 -5.58 -33.62
C GLY A 190 -26.33 -4.07 -33.36
N HIS A 191 -25.73 -3.64 -32.24
CA HIS A 191 -25.20 -2.27 -32.13
C HIS A 191 -24.03 -2.16 -31.15
N ASP A 192 -22.97 -1.53 -31.67
CA ASP A 192 -21.86 -0.89 -30.97
C ASP A 192 -22.30 0.10 -29.88
N GLY A 193 -21.37 0.38 -28.96
CA GLY A 193 -21.26 1.73 -28.37
C GLY A 193 -21.16 1.76 -26.85
N GLY A 194 -19.95 2.07 -26.35
CA GLY A 194 -19.71 2.32 -24.93
C GLY A 194 -20.56 3.46 -24.36
N SER A 195 -21.10 3.23 -23.17
CA SER A 195 -21.70 4.28 -22.34
C SER A 195 -21.27 4.05 -20.89
N SER A 196 -20.29 4.84 -20.46
CA SER A 196 -19.93 5.04 -19.06
C SER A 196 -21.15 5.57 -18.31
N LYS A 197 -21.73 4.74 -17.45
CA LYS A 197 -22.89 5.08 -16.62
C LYS A 197 -22.47 6.09 -15.55
N THR A 198 -22.69 7.37 -15.81
CA THR A 198 -22.62 8.44 -14.81
C THR A 198 -23.80 8.27 -13.84
N ILE A 199 -23.50 8.01 -12.57
CA ILE A 199 -24.53 7.87 -11.52
C ILE A 199 -24.97 9.27 -11.10
N PRO A 200 -26.27 9.61 -11.17
CA PRO A 200 -26.77 10.92 -10.77
C PRO A 200 -26.67 11.12 -9.24
N PRO A 201 -26.38 12.36 -8.78
CA PRO A 201 -25.97 12.66 -7.40
C PRO A 201 -27.02 12.37 -6.31
N HIS A 202 -28.29 12.17 -6.66
CA HIS A 202 -29.34 11.81 -5.70
C HIS A 202 -29.25 10.36 -5.20
N LYS A 203 -28.39 9.51 -5.79
CA LYS A 203 -28.14 8.13 -5.33
C LYS A 203 -26.96 8.00 -4.35
N TRP A 204 -26.35 9.12 -3.94
CA TRP A 204 -25.37 9.11 -2.86
C TRP A 204 -26.07 8.97 -1.50
N ASN A 205 -26.15 7.73 -1.00
CA ASN A 205 -26.49 7.45 0.38
C ASN A 205 -25.28 7.81 1.29
N ILE A 206 -24.97 9.11 1.37
CA ILE A 206 -24.02 9.64 2.35
C ILE A 206 -24.77 9.69 3.68
N GLN A 207 -24.66 8.62 4.47
CA GLN A 207 -25.04 8.67 5.88
C GLN A 207 -24.16 9.70 6.58
N ARG A 208 -24.77 10.86 6.81
CA ARG A 208 -24.32 11.95 7.66
C ARG A 208 -24.01 11.40 9.07
N LEU A 209 -22.76 11.10 9.36
CA LEU A 209 -22.28 11.02 10.75
C LEU A 209 -22.25 12.45 11.31
N TRP A 210 -23.33 12.83 11.98
CA TRP A 210 -23.32 13.96 12.91
C TRP A 210 -23.18 13.39 14.31
N GLY A 211 -22.20 13.91 15.05
CA GLY A 211 -21.95 13.58 16.44
C GLY A 211 -23.19 13.78 17.28
N GLN A 212 -23.50 12.79 18.09
CA GLN A 212 -24.44 12.92 19.19
C GLN A 212 -23.62 13.03 20.48
N GLU A 213 -23.35 14.28 20.87
CA GLU A 213 -23.10 14.64 22.26
C GLU A 213 -24.36 14.28 23.05
N SER A 214 -24.28 13.34 23.99
CA SER A 214 -25.23 13.27 25.09
C SER A 214 -24.45 13.25 26.38
N ARG A 215 -24.49 14.42 27.04
CA ARG A 215 -24.13 14.61 28.44
C ARG A 215 -25.13 13.83 29.28
N ASP A 216 -24.64 12.93 30.12
CA ASP A 216 -25.35 12.54 31.33
C ASP A 216 -24.51 12.91 32.55
N VAL A 217 -24.89 14.04 33.13
CA VAL A 217 -24.48 14.51 34.45
C VAL A 217 -25.67 14.29 35.36
N ASN A 218 -25.67 13.22 36.17
CA ASN A 218 -25.82 13.30 37.63
C ASN A 218 -26.18 11.97 38.32
N LYS A 219 -25.43 11.73 39.42
CA LYS A 219 -25.86 11.20 40.73
C LYS A 219 -26.21 9.71 40.85
N CYS A 220 -25.29 8.95 41.43
CA CYS A 220 -25.51 8.31 42.74
C CYS A 220 -24.19 7.80 43.35
N PHE A 221 -23.69 8.54 44.34
CA PHE A 221 -22.99 8.01 45.52
C PHE A 221 -24.03 8.03 46.66
N PRO A 222 -23.99 7.17 47.70
CA PRO A 222 -22.79 7.06 48.52
C PRO A 222 -22.50 5.73 49.26
N ARG A 223 -21.26 5.69 49.76
CA ARG A 223 -20.78 5.25 51.09
C ARG A 223 -20.41 3.78 51.35
N ALA A 224 -19.13 3.68 51.73
CA ALA A 224 -18.38 2.65 52.43
C ALA A 224 -19.12 1.78 53.47
N SER A 225 -18.62 0.56 53.63
CA SER A 225 -18.45 -0.10 54.92
C SER A 225 -17.11 -0.84 55.01
N ARG A 226 -16.34 -0.47 56.04
CA ARG A 226 -15.24 -1.25 56.63
C ARG A 226 -15.82 -2.38 57.49
N GLY A 227 -15.00 -3.40 57.73
CA GLY A 227 -15.16 -4.43 58.77
C GLY A 227 -14.66 -5.76 58.20
N THR A 228 -13.72 -6.48 58.80
CA THR A 228 -13.11 -6.47 60.14
C THR A 228 -11.78 -7.22 60.03
#